data_AF-A0A916U8W3-F1
#
_entry.id   AF-A0A916U8W3-F1
#
_cell.length_a   1.000
_cell.length_b   1.000
_cell.length_c   1.000
_cell.angle_alpha   90.00
_cell.angle_beta   90.00
_cell.angle_gamma   90.00
#
_symmetry.space_group_name_H-M   'P 1'
#
loop_
_entity.id
_entity.type
_entity.pdbx_description
1 polymer ?
#
loop_
_entity_poly.entity_id
_entity_poly.type
_entity_poly.pdbx_seq_one_letter_code
_entity_poly.pdbx_strand_id
1 'polypeptide(L)'
;MSHCYIEFVPKDEKSLRRTSELFAMLKVAKDADEALDDSRFVDYFTETERAYFWSPSTEEQREWNNEWFSTPIEIRHSPKMLTPQWHLESMLDAFSNGDYQLIAIQDKNGKYQLAFNPHGYPYGGTGCMVAFLECFGHSIVGIEDGTGYEKYTPQTKFWKSKQKNRWQFWR
;
A
#
# COMPACT_ATOMS: atom_id res chain seq x y z
N MET A 1 -22.43 0.83 13.48
CA MET A 1 -21.25 -0.07 13.41
C MET A 1 -20.03 0.82 13.24
N SER A 2 -18.96 0.58 14.00
CA SER A 2 -17.66 1.23 13.76
C SER A 2 -17.02 0.59 12.53
N HIS A 3 -16.64 1.39 11.53
CA HIS A 3 -15.89 0.93 10.38
C HIS A 3 -14.46 0.57 10.76
N CYS A 4 -13.80 -0.30 10.00
CA CYS A 4 -12.35 -0.47 10.06
C CYS A 4 -11.69 0.80 9.49
N TYR A 5 -10.47 1.11 9.93
CA TYR A 5 -9.77 2.30 9.48
C TYR A 5 -8.26 2.23 9.60
N ILE A 6 -7.60 3.02 8.76
CA ILE A 6 -6.19 3.40 8.92
C ILE A 6 -6.15 4.84 9.41
N GLU A 7 -5.58 5.04 10.60
CA GLU A 7 -5.36 6.37 11.17
C GLU A 7 -4.02 6.93 10.69
N PHE A 8 -4.02 8.17 10.21
CA PHE A 8 -2.83 8.84 9.70
C PHE A 8 -2.82 10.34 9.99
N VAL A 9 -1.62 10.92 9.93
CA VAL A 9 -1.38 12.37 9.94
C VAL A 9 -1.02 12.82 8.54
N PRO A 10 -1.75 13.77 7.94
CA PRO A 10 -1.41 14.31 6.64
C PRO A 10 -0.06 15.00 6.65
N LYS A 11 0.65 14.95 5.53
CA LYS A 11 1.91 15.68 5.34
C LYS A 11 1.67 17.18 5.27
N ASP A 12 0.70 17.56 4.44
CA ASP A 12 0.25 18.93 4.21
C ASP A 12 -1.15 18.91 3.59
N GLU A 13 -1.83 20.05 3.53
CA GLU A 13 -3.20 20.13 2.99
C GLU A 13 -3.27 19.77 1.50
N LYS A 14 -2.22 20.05 0.72
CA LYS A 14 -2.19 19.79 -0.72
C LYS A 14 -2.17 18.28 -1.00
N SER A 15 -1.29 17.55 -0.32
CA SER A 15 -1.20 16.09 -0.38
C SER A 15 -2.50 15.46 0.11
N LEU A 16 -3.05 15.91 1.24
CA LEU A 16 -4.34 15.42 1.74
C LEU A 16 -5.46 15.55 0.71
N ARG A 17 -5.57 16.72 0.07
CA ARG A 17 -6.58 16.97 -0.95
C ARG A 17 -6.42 16.00 -2.12
N ARG A 18 -5.20 15.82 -2.63
CA ARG A 18 -4.91 14.87 -3.72
C ARG A 18 -5.23 13.43 -3.34
N THR A 19 -4.82 13.00 -2.15
CA THR A 19 -5.15 11.66 -1.63
C THR A 19 -6.66 11.45 -1.55
N SER A 20 -7.40 12.46 -1.08
CA SER A 20 -8.87 12.39 -0.94
C SER A 20 -9.58 12.36 -2.29
N GLU A 21 -9.10 13.14 -3.27
CA GLU A 21 -9.60 13.13 -4.65
C GLU A 21 -9.40 11.76 -5.31
N LEU A 22 -8.17 11.23 -5.26
CA LEU A 22 -7.89 9.91 -5.84
C LEU A 22 -8.65 8.81 -5.10
N PHE A 23 -8.76 8.86 -3.77
CA PHE A 23 -9.56 7.91 -3.00
C PHE A 23 -11.02 7.92 -3.44
N ALA A 24 -11.61 9.09 -3.65
CA ALA A 24 -12.98 9.22 -4.14
C ALA A 24 -13.14 8.60 -5.54
N MET A 25 -12.17 8.82 -6.44
CA MET A 25 -12.18 8.18 -7.76
C MET A 25 -12.09 6.65 -7.67
N LEU A 26 -11.18 6.12 -6.85
CA LEU A 26 -11.03 4.67 -6.63
C LEU A 26 -12.30 4.06 -6.04
N LYS A 27 -12.94 4.77 -5.09
CA LYS A 27 -14.21 4.34 -4.51
C LYS A 27 -15.33 4.26 -5.56
N VAL A 28 -15.50 5.29 -6.37
CA VAL A 28 -16.54 5.30 -7.42
C VAL A 28 -16.32 4.17 -8.41
N ALA A 29 -15.08 3.97 -8.87
CA ALA A 29 -14.76 2.91 -9.81
C ALA A 29 -14.94 1.51 -9.19
N LYS A 30 -14.53 1.30 -7.93
CA LYS A 30 -14.76 0.04 -7.21
C LYS A 30 -16.26 -0.25 -7.01
N ASP A 31 -17.04 0.74 -6.60
CA ASP A 31 -18.49 0.59 -6.40
C ASP A 31 -19.22 0.29 -7.73
N ALA A 32 -18.62 0.66 -8.88
CA ALA A 32 -19.11 0.38 -10.23
C ALA A 32 -18.55 -0.92 -10.84
N ASP A 33 -17.71 -1.67 -10.12
CA ASP A 33 -16.99 -2.85 -10.61
C ASP A 33 -16.13 -2.56 -11.87
N GLU A 34 -15.60 -1.33 -11.97
CA GLU A 34 -14.68 -0.93 -13.03
C GLU A 34 -13.26 -1.37 -12.71
N ALA A 35 -12.56 -1.91 -13.72
CA ALA A 35 -11.14 -2.19 -13.59
C ALA A 35 -10.34 -0.91 -13.34
N LEU A 36 -9.44 -0.97 -12.35
CA LEU A 36 -8.55 0.15 -11.96
C LEU A 36 -7.21 0.12 -12.71
N ASP A 37 -7.07 -0.71 -13.74
CA ASP A 37 -5.89 -0.83 -14.61
C ASP A 37 -5.80 0.30 -15.66
N ASP A 38 -6.75 1.23 -15.62
CA ASP A 38 -6.81 2.41 -16.48
C ASP A 38 -5.64 3.36 -16.20
N SER A 39 -4.95 3.77 -17.27
CA SER A 39 -3.86 4.75 -17.25
C SER A 39 -4.21 6.02 -16.49
N ARG A 40 -5.49 6.39 -16.41
CA ARG A 40 -5.97 7.55 -15.64
C ARG A 40 -5.53 7.55 -14.17
N PHE A 41 -5.47 6.39 -13.53
CA PHE A 41 -5.08 6.30 -12.11
C PHE A 41 -3.56 6.40 -11.96
N VAL A 42 -2.82 5.73 -12.83
CA VAL A 42 -1.35 5.77 -12.86
C VAL A 42 -0.83 7.19 -13.16
N ASP A 43 -1.50 7.89 -14.07
CA ASP A 43 -1.15 9.26 -14.47
C ASP A 43 -1.46 10.29 -13.38
N TYR A 44 -2.33 9.97 -12.42
CA TYR A 44 -2.63 10.85 -11.29
C TYR A 44 -1.39 11.06 -10.39
N PHE A 45 -0.54 10.04 -10.27
CA PHE A 45 0.66 10.09 -9.44
C PHE A 45 1.72 11.01 -10.07
N THR A 46 2.42 11.77 -9.24
CA THR A 46 3.62 12.50 -9.65
C THR A 46 4.82 11.55 -9.75
N GLU A 47 5.91 11.99 -10.38
CA GLU A 47 7.15 11.22 -10.42
C GLU A 47 7.68 10.88 -9.01
N THR A 48 7.59 11.82 -8.08
CA THR A 48 7.97 11.61 -6.67
C THR A 48 7.10 10.57 -5.98
N GLU A 49 5.78 10.61 -6.20
CA GLU A 49 4.84 9.62 -5.62
C GLU A 49 5.06 8.24 -6.25
N ARG A 50 5.36 8.16 -7.56
CA ARG A 50 5.73 6.90 -8.24
C ARG A 50 7.05 6.33 -7.75
N ALA A 51 8.01 7.17 -7.39
CA ALA A 51 9.31 6.74 -6.87
C ALA A 51 9.26 6.05 -5.49
N TYR A 52 8.12 6.12 -4.78
CA TYR A 52 7.87 5.32 -3.58
C TYR A 52 7.77 3.83 -3.89
N PHE A 53 7.23 3.47 -5.06
CA PHE A 53 6.94 2.09 -5.42
C PHE A 53 8.18 1.38 -5.98
N TRP A 54 8.22 0.06 -5.80
CA TRP A 54 9.25 -0.76 -6.40
C TRP A 54 8.99 -0.89 -7.91
N SER A 55 9.94 -0.45 -8.72
CA SER A 55 9.94 -0.65 -10.18
C SER A 55 11.21 -1.43 -10.56
N PRO A 56 11.17 -2.78 -10.51
CA PRO A 56 12.34 -3.60 -10.77
C PRO A 56 12.67 -3.70 -12.26
N SER A 57 13.94 -3.94 -12.55
CA SER A 57 14.31 -4.51 -13.85
C SER A 57 13.85 -5.97 -13.96
N THR A 58 13.80 -6.50 -15.19
CA THR A 58 13.52 -7.93 -15.45
C THR A 58 14.42 -8.86 -14.65
N GLU A 59 15.70 -8.50 -14.48
CA GLU A 59 16.67 -9.26 -13.70
C GLU A 59 16.37 -9.23 -12.21
N GLU A 60 16.02 -8.06 -11.66
CA GLU A 60 15.65 -7.91 -10.25
C GLU A 60 14.37 -8.70 -9.94
N GLN A 61 13.37 -8.63 -10.82
CA GLN A 61 12.14 -9.42 -10.69
C GLN A 61 12.43 -10.91 -10.72
N ARG A 62 13.31 -11.35 -11.62
CA ARG A 62 13.72 -12.77 -11.70
C ARG A 62 14.47 -13.20 -10.44
N GLU A 63 15.35 -12.36 -9.90
CA GLU A 63 16.07 -12.65 -8.66
C GLU A 63 15.08 -12.80 -7.48
N TRP A 64 14.15 -11.86 -7.35
CA TRP A 64 13.09 -11.93 -6.34
C TRP A 64 12.25 -13.19 -6.48
N ASN A 65 11.78 -13.50 -7.70
CA ASN A 65 10.99 -14.72 -7.96
C ASN A 65 11.76 -15.98 -7.56
N ASN A 66 13.05 -16.07 -7.90
CA ASN A 66 13.89 -17.20 -7.52
C ASN A 66 14.01 -17.33 -5.99
N GLU A 67 14.22 -16.23 -5.28
CA GLU A 67 14.30 -16.23 -3.81
C GLU A 67 12.96 -16.62 -3.17
N TRP A 68 11.86 -16.04 -3.64
CA TRP A 68 10.52 -16.38 -3.20
C TRP A 68 10.23 -17.88 -3.41
N PHE A 69 10.37 -18.39 -4.63
CA PHE A 69 10.02 -19.77 -4.96
C PHE A 69 10.98 -20.82 -4.37
N SER A 70 12.21 -20.45 -3.99
CA SER A 70 13.14 -21.35 -3.29
C SER A 70 13.03 -21.31 -1.77
N THR A 71 12.41 -20.27 -1.20
CA THR A 71 12.20 -20.17 0.25
C THR A 71 11.10 -21.16 0.71
N PRO A 72 11.26 -21.89 1.82
CA PRO A 72 10.19 -22.74 2.37
C PRO A 72 8.91 -21.96 2.72
N ILE A 73 7.74 -22.60 2.59
CA ILE A 73 6.43 -21.96 2.80
C ILE A 73 6.31 -21.37 4.21
N GLU A 74 6.77 -22.10 5.24
CA GLU A 74 6.74 -21.62 6.61
C GLU A 74 7.56 -20.35 6.84
N ILE A 75 8.59 -20.11 6.01
CA ILE A 75 9.39 -18.89 6.07
C ILE A 75 8.71 -17.78 5.25
N ARG A 76 8.18 -18.08 4.05
CA ARG A 76 7.53 -17.09 3.16
C ARG A 76 6.41 -16.32 3.85
N HIS A 77 5.61 -17.01 4.65
CA HIS A 77 4.47 -16.42 5.36
C HIS A 77 4.82 -15.93 6.76
N SER A 78 6.12 -15.87 7.10
CA SER A 78 6.59 -15.37 8.39
C SER A 78 7.21 -13.97 8.26
N PRO A 79 7.25 -13.18 9.35
CA PRO A 79 7.96 -11.89 9.38
C PRO A 79 9.46 -11.97 9.07
N LYS A 80 10.03 -13.18 8.97
CA LYS A 80 11.44 -13.38 8.61
C LYS A 80 11.71 -13.20 7.12
N MET A 81 10.69 -13.37 6.27
CA MET A 81 10.82 -13.15 4.83
C MET A 81 10.79 -11.64 4.57
N LEU A 82 11.91 -11.10 4.10
CA LEU A 82 11.91 -9.73 3.59
C LEU A 82 11.17 -9.72 2.26
N THR A 83 10.18 -8.84 2.15
CA THR A 83 9.46 -8.59 0.92
C THR A 83 9.99 -7.31 0.26
N PRO A 84 9.92 -7.20 -1.07
CA PRO A 84 10.14 -5.93 -1.74
C PRO A 84 9.05 -4.92 -1.36
N GLN A 85 9.27 -3.65 -1.68
CA GLN A 85 8.22 -2.64 -1.61
C GLN A 85 7.10 -2.96 -2.59
N TRP A 86 5.92 -2.37 -2.37
CA TRP A 86 4.77 -2.51 -3.28
C TRP A 86 5.10 -2.01 -4.69
N HIS A 87 4.55 -2.68 -5.70
CA HIS A 87 4.37 -2.09 -7.02
C HIS A 87 3.13 -1.18 -7.01
N LEU A 88 3.13 -0.14 -7.84
CA LEU A 88 1.99 0.76 -7.98
C LEU A 88 0.77 -0.01 -8.51
N GLU A 89 0.99 -0.83 -9.54
CA GLU A 89 -0.05 -1.62 -10.20
C GLU A 89 -0.64 -2.64 -9.22
N SER A 90 0.19 -3.31 -8.41
CA SER A 90 -0.30 -4.24 -7.38
C SER A 90 -1.12 -3.55 -6.29
N MET A 91 -0.77 -2.32 -5.92
CA MET A 91 -1.56 -1.54 -4.97
C MET A 91 -2.94 -1.20 -5.56
N LEU A 92 -3.00 -0.73 -6.81
CA LEU A 92 -4.26 -0.41 -7.50
C LEU A 92 -5.13 -1.66 -7.72
N ASP A 93 -4.52 -2.77 -8.13
CA ASP A 93 -5.19 -4.07 -8.28
C ASP A 93 -5.80 -4.54 -6.96
N ALA A 94 -5.06 -4.40 -5.85
CA ALA A 94 -5.58 -4.73 -4.52
C ALA A 94 -6.77 -3.84 -4.11
N PHE A 95 -6.76 -2.54 -4.48
CA PHE A 95 -7.94 -1.68 -4.30
C PHE A 95 -9.15 -2.19 -5.10
N SER A 96 -8.93 -2.59 -6.35
CA SER A 96 -9.96 -3.10 -7.25
C SER A 96 -10.58 -4.39 -6.70
N ASN A 97 -9.74 -5.36 -6.37
CA ASN A 97 -10.14 -6.75 -6.13
C ASN A 97 -10.29 -7.12 -4.64
N GLY A 98 -9.87 -6.25 -3.71
CA GLY A 98 -9.99 -6.52 -2.27
C GLY A 98 -11.44 -6.67 -1.81
N ASP A 99 -11.67 -7.61 -0.89
CA ASP A 99 -13.02 -7.97 -0.39
C ASP A 99 -13.49 -7.04 0.74
N TYR A 100 -13.62 -5.76 0.39
CA TYR A 100 -14.02 -4.70 1.29
C TYR A 100 -14.71 -3.56 0.53
N GLN A 101 -15.52 -2.80 1.23
CA GLN A 101 -16.08 -1.55 0.74
C GLN A 101 -15.24 -0.36 1.24
N LEU A 102 -14.83 0.52 0.33
CA LEU A 102 -14.24 1.82 0.71
C LEU A 102 -15.34 2.75 1.22
N ILE A 103 -15.11 3.41 2.37
CA ILE A 103 -16.11 4.30 2.98
C ILE A 103 -15.77 5.76 2.73
N ALA A 104 -14.75 6.30 3.39
CA ALA A 104 -14.38 7.72 3.31
C ALA A 104 -12.99 7.96 3.89
N ILE A 105 -12.37 9.09 3.51
CA ILE A 105 -11.32 9.73 4.29
C ILE A 105 -11.95 10.85 5.11
N GLN A 106 -11.77 10.84 6.43
CA GLN A 106 -12.43 11.78 7.35
C GLN A 106 -11.47 12.30 8.42
N ASP A 107 -11.64 13.57 8.81
CA ASP A 107 -10.98 14.13 10.00
C ASP A 107 -11.63 13.58 11.27
N LYS A 108 -10.78 13.23 12.23
CA LYS A 108 -11.10 12.85 13.60
C LYS A 108 -10.12 13.55 14.55
N ASN A 109 -10.51 14.76 14.95
CA ASN A 109 -9.83 15.53 15.99
C ASN A 109 -8.33 15.78 15.70
N GLY A 110 -7.99 16.16 14.47
CA GLY A 110 -6.62 16.51 14.09
C GLY A 110 -5.78 15.33 13.58
N LYS A 111 -6.40 14.15 13.43
CA LYS A 111 -5.89 13.03 12.64
C LYS A 111 -6.93 12.65 11.60
N TYR A 112 -6.50 11.94 10.57
CA TYR A 112 -7.39 11.48 9.51
C TYR A 112 -7.53 9.97 9.55
N GLN A 113 -8.70 9.49 9.13
CA GLN A 113 -9.01 8.07 9.02
C GLN A 113 -9.42 7.74 7.59
N LEU A 114 -8.71 6.81 6.95
CA LEU A 114 -9.21 6.12 5.76
C LEU A 114 -10.04 4.94 6.24
N ALA A 115 -11.36 5.04 6.12
CA ALA A 115 -12.31 4.05 6.61
C ALA A 115 -12.75 3.08 5.51
N PHE A 116 -12.91 1.82 5.88
CA PHE A 116 -13.36 0.73 5.02
C PHE A 116 -14.18 -0.30 5.81
N ASN A 117 -14.96 -1.12 5.12
CA ASN A 117 -15.69 -2.25 5.69
C ASN A 117 -15.27 -3.55 5.01
N PRO A 118 -14.57 -4.47 5.70
CA PRO A 118 -14.35 -5.80 5.15
C PRO A 118 -15.67 -6.57 5.03
N HIS A 119 -15.86 -7.30 3.93
CA HIS A 119 -17.04 -8.15 3.74
C HIS A 119 -16.84 -9.54 4.36
N GLY A 120 -15.61 -10.05 4.37
CA GLY A 120 -15.24 -11.31 5.01
C GLY A 120 -13.76 -11.38 5.35
N TYR A 121 -13.39 -12.16 6.37
CA TYR A 121 -11.99 -12.40 6.71
C TYR A 121 -11.50 -13.71 6.06
N PRO A 122 -10.33 -13.72 5.40
CA PRO A 122 -9.40 -12.61 5.15
C PRO A 122 -9.83 -11.73 3.96
N TYR A 123 -9.76 -10.40 4.10
CA TYR A 123 -10.17 -9.44 3.05
C TYR A 123 -9.00 -8.90 2.18
N GLY A 124 -7.81 -9.52 2.27
CA GLY A 124 -6.60 -9.08 1.56
C GLY A 124 -5.69 -8.14 2.36
N GLY A 125 -6.09 -7.76 3.59
CA GLY A 125 -5.28 -6.96 4.51
C GLY A 125 -5.25 -5.47 4.14
N THR A 126 -4.49 -4.69 4.91
CA THR A 126 -4.47 -3.21 4.84
C THR A 126 -3.26 -2.65 4.10
N GLY A 127 -2.34 -3.50 3.64
CA GLY A 127 -1.06 -3.08 3.06
C GLY A 127 -1.16 -2.16 1.84
N CYS A 128 -2.17 -2.36 0.98
CA CYS A 128 -2.39 -1.50 -0.18
C CYS A 128 -2.83 -0.08 0.24
N MET A 129 -3.68 0.04 1.26
CA MET A 129 -4.14 1.33 1.78
C MET A 129 -3.04 2.06 2.54
N VAL A 130 -2.16 1.32 3.24
CA VAL A 130 -0.94 1.87 3.85
C VAL A 130 -0.01 2.43 2.76
N ALA A 131 0.31 1.63 1.74
CA ALA A 131 1.17 2.06 0.63
C ALA A 131 0.62 3.30 -0.09
N PHE A 132 -0.70 3.35 -0.29
CA PHE A 132 -1.40 4.49 -0.86
C PHE A 132 -1.21 5.76 -0.03
N LEU A 133 -1.40 5.71 1.28
CA LEU A 133 -1.23 6.89 2.13
C LEU A 133 0.25 7.32 2.24
N GLU A 134 1.16 6.35 2.38
CA GLU A 134 2.60 6.63 2.49
C GLU A 134 3.19 7.20 1.19
N CYS A 135 2.71 6.83 0.00
CA CYS A 135 3.24 7.38 -1.25
C CYS A 135 2.93 8.88 -1.42
N PHE A 136 1.85 9.38 -0.83
CA PHE A 136 1.56 10.82 -0.71
C PHE A 136 2.33 11.49 0.45
N GLY A 137 3.14 10.73 1.18
CA GLY A 137 3.99 11.19 2.28
C GLY A 137 3.28 11.30 3.62
N HIS A 138 2.06 10.75 3.76
CA HIS A 138 1.35 10.75 5.02
C HIS A 138 2.00 9.81 6.04
N SER A 139 1.87 10.14 7.33
CA SER A 139 2.41 9.32 8.41
C SER A 139 1.32 8.46 9.03
N ILE A 140 1.41 7.15 8.91
CA ILE A 140 0.44 6.23 9.53
C ILE A 140 0.69 6.16 11.04
N VAL A 141 -0.40 6.19 11.82
CA VAL A 141 -0.37 6.14 13.28
C VAL A 141 -0.75 4.76 13.79
N GLY A 142 -1.80 4.16 13.21
CA GLY A 142 -2.30 2.85 13.61
C GLY A 142 -3.43 2.37 12.72
N ILE A 143 -3.81 1.13 12.94
CA ILE A 143 -4.74 0.39 12.08
C ILE A 143 -5.75 -0.32 13.00
N GLU A 144 -7.03 -0.12 12.74
CA GLU A 144 -8.12 -0.95 13.25
C GLU A 144 -8.70 -1.70 12.05
N ASP A 145 -8.47 -3.00 12.02
CA ASP A 145 -8.67 -3.83 10.85
C ASP A 145 -9.80 -4.87 11.05
N GLY A 146 -10.50 -4.77 12.19
CA GLY A 146 -11.52 -5.69 12.65
C GLY A 146 -11.02 -6.68 13.70
N THR A 147 -9.70 -6.75 13.93
CA THR A 147 -9.08 -7.59 14.98
C THR A 147 -8.67 -6.79 16.22
N GLY A 148 -8.87 -5.47 16.21
CA GLY A 148 -8.45 -4.55 17.26
C GLY A 148 -7.46 -3.51 16.75
N TYR A 149 -7.41 -2.38 17.44
CA TYR A 149 -6.51 -1.29 17.07
C TYR A 149 -5.06 -1.59 17.47
N GLU A 150 -4.17 -1.54 16.49
CA GLU A 150 -2.73 -1.68 16.69
C GLU A 150 -1.98 -0.43 16.23
N LYS A 151 -0.94 -0.06 17.00
CA LYS A 151 -0.03 1.02 16.60
C LYS A 151 0.79 0.55 15.40
N TYR A 152 0.78 1.34 14.34
CA TYR A 152 1.51 1.01 13.13
C TYR A 152 3.02 1.18 13.34
N THR A 153 3.77 0.19 12.86
CA THR A 153 5.24 0.22 12.82
C THR A 153 5.67 0.10 11.37
N PRO A 154 6.26 1.15 10.77
CA PRO A 154 6.67 1.12 9.38
C PRO A 154 7.64 -0.02 9.08
N GLN A 155 7.48 -0.67 7.93
CA GLN A 155 8.47 -1.63 7.44
C GLN A 155 9.74 -0.87 7.04
N THR A 156 10.81 -1.07 7.81
CA THR A 156 12.11 -0.41 7.55
C THR A 156 13.08 -1.28 6.77
N LYS A 157 12.78 -2.58 6.64
CA LYS A 157 13.61 -3.56 5.95
C LYS A 157 12.82 -4.15 4.79
N PHE A 158 13.27 -3.82 3.59
CA PHE A 158 12.77 -4.40 2.36
C PHE A 158 13.83 -5.33 1.77
N TRP A 159 13.36 -6.29 1.00
CA TRP A 159 14.23 -7.07 0.13
C TRP A 159 14.96 -6.12 -0.83
N LYS A 160 16.24 -6.40 -1.08
CA LYS A 160 17.08 -5.66 -2.02
C LYS A 160 17.84 -6.65 -2.89
N SER A 161 17.85 -6.42 -4.20
CA SER A 161 18.67 -7.20 -5.12
C SER A 161 20.14 -7.19 -4.70
N LYS A 162 20.79 -8.36 -4.80
CA LYS A 162 22.22 -8.52 -4.49
C LYS A 162 23.10 -7.72 -5.45
N GLN A 163 22.62 -7.41 -6.65
CA GLN A 163 23.38 -6.63 -7.62
C GLN A 163 23.53 -5.16 -7.21
N LYS A 164 22.47 -4.52 -6.70
CA LYS A 164 22.53 -3.12 -6.22
C LYS A 164 23.46 -2.96 -5.01
N ASN A 165 23.60 -4.00 -4.19
CA ASN A 165 24.54 -3.98 -3.06
C ASN A 165 26.01 -4.00 -3.49
N ARG A 166 26.37 -4.52 -4.67
CA ARG A 166 27.79 -4.55 -5.11
C ARG A 166 28.34 -3.18 -5.48
N TRP A 167 27.51 -2.23 -5.91
CA TRP A 167 27.95 -0.90 -6.33
C TRP A 167 28.19 0.08 -5.17
N GLN A 168 27.76 -0.26 -3.94
CA GLN A 168 27.97 0.59 -2.77
C GLN A 168 29.31 0.34 -2.04
N PHE A 169 30.03 -0.74 -2.40
CA PHE A 169 31.34 -1.06 -1.81
C PHE A 169 32.54 -0.59 -2.64
N TRP A 170 32.30 0.15 -3.74
CA TRP A 170 33.33 0.79 -4.56
C TRP A 170 33.14 2.32 -4.57
N ARG A 171 33.21 2.94 -3.39
CA ARG A 171 33.41 4.38 -3.21
C ARG A 171 34.43 4.62 -2.12
#